data_AF-A0A9R1LGT4-F1
#
_entry.id   AF-A0A9R1LGT4-F1
#
_cell.length_a   1.000
_cell.length_b   1.000
_cell.length_c   1.000
_cell.angle_alpha   90.00
_cell.angle_beta   90.00
_cell.angle_gamma   90.00
#
_symmetry.space_group_name_H-M   'P 1'
#
loop_
_entity.id
_entity.type
_entity.pdbx_description
1 polymer ?
#
loop_
_entity_poly.entity_id
_entity_poly.type
_entity_poly.pdbx_seq_one_letter_code
_entity_poly.pdbx_strand_id
1 'polypeptide(L)'
;MHPPPKSLLILLLHAVLLAASPHALAQRLPAAACTPQERDALLAFKQGITISSDTAGLLASWREDDCCQWRGVRCSNRTGHVVALNLRGHELVGEISPSLLSLPHLEHLDLSSNSLVGPAGSIPEFLGSLGNLIT
;
A
#
# COMPACT_ATOMS: atom_id res chain seq x y z
N MET A 1 -54.17 48.00 16.38
CA MET A 1 -53.71 48.43 15.04
C MET A 1 -52.19 48.56 15.08
N HIS A 2 -51.50 47.62 14.43
CA HIS A 2 -50.04 47.58 14.23
C HIS A 2 -49.82 47.42 12.70
N PRO A 3 -48.95 48.20 12.05
CA PRO A 3 -48.69 48.05 10.61
C PRO A 3 -47.75 46.85 10.29
N PRO A 4 -47.80 46.30 9.05
CA PRO A 4 -47.15 45.05 8.63
C PRO A 4 -45.68 45.24 8.12
N PRO A 5 -44.94 44.15 7.78
CA PRO A 5 -43.47 44.08 7.82
C PRO A 5 -42.77 44.36 6.48
N LYS A 6 -41.52 44.84 6.53
CA LYS A 6 -40.61 44.96 5.39
C LYS A 6 -39.46 43.97 5.51
N SER A 7 -39.74 42.77 5.01
CA SER A 7 -38.79 41.70 4.72
C SER A 7 -37.62 42.15 3.83
N LEU A 8 -36.47 41.50 4.04
CA LEU A 8 -35.52 41.08 3.00
C LEU A 8 -34.91 42.17 2.08
N LEU A 9 -34.24 43.20 2.59
CA LEU A 9 -33.39 44.04 1.70
C LEU A 9 -32.12 44.63 2.33
N ILE A 10 -31.50 43.98 3.33
CA ILE A 10 -30.14 44.32 3.81
C ILE A 10 -29.28 43.05 3.91
N LEU A 11 -29.34 42.20 2.89
CA LEU A 11 -28.57 40.93 2.84
C LEU A 11 -27.68 40.79 1.60
N LEU A 12 -27.40 41.87 0.84
CA LEU A 12 -26.77 41.73 -0.48
C LEU A 12 -25.56 42.62 -0.85
N LEU A 13 -24.88 43.36 0.05
CA LEU A 13 -23.78 44.26 -0.41
C LEU A 13 -22.47 44.35 0.39
N HIS A 14 -22.15 43.47 1.36
CA HIS A 14 -20.92 43.67 2.19
C HIS A 14 -19.97 42.48 2.41
N ALA A 15 -19.94 41.44 1.57
CA ALA A 15 -18.77 40.55 1.56
C ALA A 15 -18.60 39.72 0.27
N VAL A 16 -18.72 40.36 -0.90
CA VAL A 16 -18.26 39.76 -2.18
C VAL A 16 -16.73 39.94 -2.36
N LEU A 17 -15.99 40.27 -1.29
CA LEU A 17 -14.55 40.50 -1.36
C LEU A 17 -13.76 39.88 -0.19
N LEU A 18 -14.04 38.62 0.14
CA LEU A 18 -13.03 37.76 0.76
C LEU A 18 -12.45 36.89 -0.34
N ALA A 19 -11.42 37.46 -0.96
CA ALA A 19 -10.44 36.86 -1.86
C ALA A 19 -10.71 35.41 -2.29
N ALA A 20 -11.19 35.25 -3.52
CA ALA A 20 -10.89 34.07 -4.31
C ALA A 20 -9.36 33.98 -4.42
N SER A 21 -8.76 33.30 -3.45
CA SER A 21 -7.33 33.07 -3.43
C SER A 21 -7.01 32.12 -4.58
N PRO A 22 -6.12 32.47 -5.52
CA PRO A 22 -5.61 31.54 -6.49
C PRO A 22 -4.52 30.67 -5.83
N HIS A 23 -4.81 30.12 -4.65
CA HIS A 23 -4.15 28.89 -4.26
C HIS A 23 -4.84 27.82 -5.07
N ALA A 24 -4.36 27.63 -6.29
CA ALA A 24 -4.57 26.38 -6.99
C ALA A 24 -4.22 25.28 -5.98
N LEU A 25 -5.24 24.63 -5.42
CA LEU A 25 -5.07 23.30 -4.88
C LEU A 25 -4.65 22.49 -6.09
N ALA A 26 -3.34 22.40 -6.31
CA ALA A 26 -2.77 21.20 -6.85
C ALA A 26 -3.22 20.11 -5.87
N GLN A 27 -4.40 19.54 -6.10
CA GLN A 27 -4.77 18.27 -5.52
C GLN A 27 -3.67 17.36 -6.04
N ARG A 28 -2.66 17.14 -5.19
CA ARG A 28 -1.68 16.10 -5.38
C ARG A 28 -2.56 14.87 -5.51
N LEU A 29 -2.70 14.35 -6.75
CA LEU A 29 -3.34 13.08 -6.97
C LEU A 29 -2.80 12.16 -5.88
N PRO A 30 -3.67 11.52 -5.06
CA PRO A 30 -3.16 10.64 -4.03
C PRO A 30 -2.12 9.75 -4.70
N ALA A 31 -0.90 9.76 -4.15
CA ALA A 31 0.16 8.90 -4.63
C ALA A 31 -0.48 7.50 -4.76
N ALA A 32 -0.29 6.85 -5.92
CA ALA A 32 -0.98 5.61 -6.20
C ALA A 32 -0.61 4.60 -5.10
N ALA A 33 -1.53 4.40 -4.16
CA ALA A 33 -1.39 3.50 -3.04
C ALA A 33 -1.69 2.08 -3.50
N CYS A 34 -1.18 1.09 -2.78
CA CYS A 34 -1.50 -0.28 -3.13
C CYS A 34 -2.96 -0.61 -2.86
N THR A 35 -3.47 -1.63 -3.54
CA THR A 35 -4.85 -2.07 -3.31
C THR A 35 -4.97 -2.77 -1.96
N PRO A 36 -6.18 -2.76 -1.33
CA PRO A 36 -6.42 -3.54 -0.12
C PRO A 36 -6.11 -5.03 -0.29
N GLN A 37 -6.37 -5.58 -1.48
CA GLN A 37 -6.05 -6.98 -1.78
C GLN A 37 -4.55 -7.27 -1.73
N GLU A 38 -3.71 -6.40 -2.30
CA GLU A 38 -2.25 -6.55 -2.26
C GLU A 38 -1.71 -6.38 -0.83
N ARG A 39 -2.23 -5.39 -0.09
CA ARG A 39 -1.92 -5.19 1.32
C ARG A 39 -2.24 -6.44 2.14
N ASP A 40 -3.46 -6.95 2.02
CA ASP A 40 -3.93 -8.11 2.78
C ASP A 40 -3.16 -9.38 2.39
N ALA A 41 -2.78 -9.52 1.13
CA ALA A 41 -1.94 -10.62 0.64
C ALA A 41 -0.55 -10.61 1.28
N LEU A 42 0.07 -9.43 1.41
CA LEU A 42 1.35 -9.25 2.08
C LEU A 42 1.24 -9.47 3.60
N LEU A 43 0.15 -9.02 4.24
CA LEU A 43 -0.10 -9.32 5.66
C LEU A 43 -0.31 -10.82 5.90
N ALA A 44 -1.04 -11.51 5.01
CA ALA A 44 -1.19 -12.96 5.06
C ALA A 44 0.15 -13.68 4.84
N PHE A 45 1.01 -13.17 3.95
CA PHE A 45 2.37 -13.70 3.76
C PHE A 45 3.20 -13.55 5.05
N LYS A 46 3.12 -12.38 5.70
CA LYS A 46 3.80 -12.10 6.98
C LYS A 46 3.39 -13.06 8.09
N GLN A 47 2.14 -13.55 8.13
CA GLN A 47 1.70 -14.51 9.15
C GLN A 47 2.44 -15.86 9.10
N GLY A 48 2.95 -16.24 7.92
CA GLY A 48 3.74 -17.45 7.72
C GLY A 48 5.22 -17.32 8.10
N ILE A 49 5.66 -16.13 8.55
CA ILE A 49 7.06 -15.81 8.81
C ILE A 49 7.29 -15.55 10.30
N THR A 50 8.27 -16.23 10.86
CA THR A 50 8.84 -15.96 12.18
C THR A 50 10.14 -15.16 12.02
N ILE A 51 10.34 -14.21 12.93
CA ILE A 51 11.47 -13.28 12.93
C ILE A 51 12.49 -13.76 13.98
N SER A 52 13.78 -13.88 13.63
CA SER A 52 14.85 -13.90 14.65
C SER A 52 14.88 -12.52 15.34
N SER A 53 15.36 -12.44 16.58
CA SER A 53 15.26 -11.22 17.41
C SER A 53 15.86 -9.95 16.76
N ASP A 54 16.68 -10.08 15.71
CA ASP A 54 17.41 -9.00 15.07
C ASP A 54 16.74 -8.44 13.80
N THR A 55 15.67 -9.06 13.28
CA THR A 55 14.99 -8.63 12.02
C THR A 55 13.69 -7.85 12.23
N ALA A 56 13.42 -7.40 13.46
CA ALA A 56 12.21 -6.62 13.78
C ALA A 56 12.03 -5.37 12.90
N GLY A 57 13.11 -4.83 12.32
CA GLY A 57 13.08 -3.59 11.54
C GLY A 57 12.34 -3.67 10.19
N LEU A 58 12.40 -4.78 9.45
CA LEU A 58 11.78 -4.82 8.11
C LEU A 58 10.26 -4.99 8.23
N LEU A 59 9.82 -6.04 8.93
CA LEU A 59 8.39 -6.37 9.04
C LEU A 59 7.65 -5.45 10.03
N ALA A 60 8.34 -4.64 10.83
CA ALA A 60 7.71 -3.61 11.65
C ALA A 60 7.07 -2.48 10.84
N SER A 61 7.50 -2.25 9.59
CA SER A 61 6.82 -1.28 8.72
C SER A 61 5.53 -1.84 8.12
N TRP A 62 5.34 -3.16 8.13
CA TRP A 62 4.16 -3.82 7.55
C TRP A 62 2.99 -3.72 8.52
N ARG A 63 2.16 -2.69 8.36
CA ARG A 63 1.04 -2.32 9.24
C ARG A 63 -0.25 -2.17 8.42
N GLU A 64 -1.24 -1.43 8.90
CA GLU A 64 -2.54 -1.28 8.22
C GLU A 64 -2.56 -0.13 7.17
N ASP A 65 -1.42 0.53 6.95
CA ASP A 65 -1.26 1.68 6.05
C ASP A 65 -0.90 1.27 4.60
N ASP A 66 -0.66 2.25 3.74
CA ASP A 66 -0.29 2.03 2.33
C ASP A 66 0.96 1.15 2.22
N CYS A 67 0.78 -0.06 1.69
CA CYS A 67 1.85 -1.04 1.59
C CYS A 67 2.97 -0.63 0.64
N CYS A 68 2.77 0.37 -0.22
CA CYS A 68 3.84 0.98 -1.00
C CYS A 68 4.87 1.73 -0.15
N GLN A 69 4.56 2.02 1.12
CA GLN A 69 5.48 2.62 2.08
C GLN A 69 6.25 1.57 2.90
N TRP A 70 5.92 0.29 2.75
CA TRP A 70 6.56 -0.76 3.53
C TRP A 70 7.96 -1.07 3.01
N ARG A 71 8.90 -1.29 3.94
CA ARG A 71 10.25 -1.74 3.59
C ARG A 71 10.18 -3.07 2.85
N GLY A 72 10.94 -3.15 1.77
CA GLY A 72 10.98 -4.32 0.89
C GLY A 72 9.83 -4.39 -0.13
N VAL A 73 8.85 -3.49 -0.06
CA VAL A 73 7.76 -3.42 -1.05
C VAL A 73 8.01 -2.26 -2.00
N ARG A 74 7.92 -2.51 -3.30
CA ARG A 74 7.98 -1.47 -4.34
C ARG A 74 6.71 -1.53 -5.18
N CYS A 75 6.08 -0.38 -5.33
CA CYS A 75 4.92 -0.21 -6.20
C CYS A 75 5.28 0.51 -7.51
N SER A 76 4.43 0.31 -8.51
CA SER A 76 4.44 1.09 -9.74
C SER A 76 4.00 2.52 -9.44
N ASN A 77 4.83 3.51 -9.78
CA ASN A 77 4.47 4.93 -9.65
C ASN A 77 3.29 5.35 -10.55
N ARG A 78 2.88 4.49 -11.50
CA ARG A 78 1.78 4.76 -12.42
C ARG A 78 0.45 4.18 -11.94
N THR A 79 0.49 2.97 -11.39
CA THR A 79 -0.72 2.19 -11.08
C THR A 79 -0.91 1.94 -9.59
N GLY A 80 0.12 2.10 -8.76
CA GLY A 80 0.10 1.78 -7.33
C GLY A 80 0.23 0.29 -7.03
N HIS A 81 0.19 -0.58 -8.04
CA HIS A 81 0.33 -2.02 -7.86
C HIS A 81 1.72 -2.42 -7.39
N VAL A 82 1.78 -3.46 -6.58
CA VAL A 82 3.03 -4.06 -6.08
C VAL A 82 3.74 -4.76 -7.23
N VAL A 83 4.95 -4.30 -7.53
CA VAL A 83 5.78 -4.81 -8.62
C VAL A 83 7.09 -5.44 -8.15
N ALA A 84 7.53 -5.17 -6.91
CA ALA A 84 8.63 -5.91 -6.33
C ALA A 84 8.44 -6.18 -4.83
N LEU A 85 8.89 -7.36 -4.42
CA LEU A 85 9.05 -7.77 -3.04
C LEU A 85 10.49 -8.23 -2.81
N ASN A 86 11.24 -7.48 -2.02
CA ASN A 86 12.64 -7.76 -1.66
C ASN A 86 12.78 -7.90 -0.14
N LEU A 87 13.03 -9.13 0.29
CA LEU A 87 13.21 -9.52 1.68
C LEU A 87 14.55 -10.20 1.90
N ARG A 88 15.52 -10.00 1.00
CA ARG A 88 16.80 -10.70 1.04
C ARG A 88 17.60 -10.43 2.32
N GLY A 89 18.18 -11.49 2.90
CA GLY A 89 19.21 -11.35 3.93
C GLY A 89 18.69 -10.89 5.28
N HIS A 90 17.47 -11.29 5.61
CA HIS A 90 16.75 -10.84 6.79
C HIS A 90 16.50 -11.97 7.79
N GLU A 91 17.23 -13.09 7.67
CA GLU A 91 17.14 -14.24 8.57
C GLU A 91 15.70 -14.72 8.80
N LEU A 92 14.83 -14.52 7.80
CA LEU A 92 13.43 -14.86 7.91
C LEU A 92 13.29 -16.38 7.92
N VAL A 93 12.51 -16.91 8.87
CA VAL A 93 12.23 -18.33 8.98
C VAL A 93 10.73 -18.54 8.77
N GLY A 94 10.35 -19.53 7.97
CA GLY A 94 8.93 -19.86 7.80
C GLY A 94 8.56 -20.26 6.39
N GLU A 95 7.30 -20.04 6.05
CA GLU A 95 6.69 -20.54 4.83
C GLU A 95 6.53 -19.47 3.73
N ILE A 96 6.87 -19.83 2.50
CA ILE A 96 6.51 -19.06 1.31
C ILE A 96 5.02 -19.30 1.01
N SER A 97 4.17 -18.39 1.49
CA SER A 97 2.71 -18.50 1.41
C SER A 97 2.15 -18.33 -0.02
N PRO A 98 1.12 -19.10 -0.41
CA PRO A 98 0.37 -18.90 -1.66
C PRO A 98 -0.31 -17.53 -1.78
N SER A 99 -0.39 -16.74 -0.70
CA SER A 99 -0.95 -15.38 -0.77
C SER A 99 -0.20 -14.49 -1.77
N LEU A 100 1.06 -14.81 -2.12
CA LEU A 100 1.81 -14.13 -3.18
C LEU A 100 1.12 -14.19 -4.55
N LEU A 101 0.24 -15.18 -4.81
CA LEU A 101 -0.58 -15.24 -6.02
C LEU A 101 -1.56 -14.07 -6.16
N SER A 102 -1.87 -13.40 -5.05
CA SER A 102 -2.69 -12.18 -5.02
C SER A 102 -1.91 -10.90 -5.33
N LEU A 103 -0.67 -11.03 -5.83
CA LEU A 103 0.17 -9.93 -6.34
C LEU A 103 0.35 -10.10 -7.86
N PRO A 104 -0.70 -9.87 -8.68
CA PRO A 104 -0.69 -10.25 -10.10
C PRO A 104 0.31 -9.44 -10.92
N HIS A 105 0.76 -8.28 -10.43
CA HIS A 105 1.72 -7.40 -11.09
C HIS A 105 3.16 -7.58 -10.58
N LEU A 106 3.43 -8.60 -9.77
CA LEU A 106 4.75 -8.83 -9.22
C LEU A 106 5.75 -9.20 -10.32
N GLU A 107 6.76 -8.35 -10.51
CA GLU A 107 7.82 -8.50 -11.51
C GLU A 107 9.11 -9.03 -10.88
N HIS A 108 9.36 -8.69 -9.62
CA HIS A 108 10.58 -9.08 -8.92
C HIS A 108 10.27 -9.64 -7.53
N LEU A 109 10.79 -10.83 -7.25
CA LEU A 109 10.68 -11.50 -5.97
C LEU A 109 12.07 -11.95 -5.50
N ASP A 110 12.61 -11.29 -4.49
CA ASP A 110 13.88 -11.69 -3.86
C ASP A 110 13.63 -12.10 -2.41
N LEU A 111 13.60 -13.41 -2.18
CA LEU A 111 13.50 -14.05 -0.87
C LEU A 111 14.83 -14.69 -0.44
N SER A 112 15.91 -14.45 -1.18
CA SER A 112 17.19 -15.16 -1.01
C SER A 112 17.87 -14.82 0.31
N SER A 113 18.84 -15.63 0.73
CA SER A 113 19.57 -15.42 2.00
C SER A 113 18.63 -15.38 3.22
N ASN A 114 17.58 -16.19 3.20
CA ASN A 114 16.67 -16.47 4.32
C ASN A 114 16.48 -17.99 4.48
N SER A 115 15.81 -18.39 5.55
CA SER A 115 15.40 -19.76 5.84
C SER A 115 13.90 -19.97 5.54
N LEU A 116 13.46 -19.46 4.38
CA LEU A 116 12.09 -19.59 3.90
C LEU A 116 11.97 -20.83 3.01
N VAL A 117 10.97 -21.67 3.28
CA VAL A 117 10.67 -22.89 2.51
C VAL A 117 9.20 -22.89 2.10
N GLY A 118 8.81 -23.69 1.12
CA GLY A 118 7.39 -23.91 0.85
C GLY A 118 6.74 -24.85 1.87
N PRO A 119 5.41 -25.02 1.80
CA PRO A 119 4.67 -25.90 2.71
C PRO A 119 5.15 -27.36 2.72
N ALA A 120 5.77 -27.82 1.62
CA ALA A 120 6.36 -29.16 1.51
C ALA A 120 7.86 -29.21 1.84
N GLY A 121 8.45 -28.12 2.35
CA GLY A 121 9.89 -28.00 2.62
C GLY A 121 10.75 -27.73 1.38
N SER A 122 10.14 -27.58 0.21
CA SER A 122 10.79 -27.23 -1.06
C SER A 122 10.26 -25.90 -1.60
N ILE A 123 10.88 -25.35 -2.65
CA ILE A 123 10.35 -24.15 -3.33
C ILE A 123 8.94 -24.45 -3.86
N PRO A 124 7.90 -23.68 -3.51
CA PRO A 124 6.55 -23.94 -3.97
C PRO A 124 6.40 -23.82 -5.49
N GLU A 125 5.74 -24.81 -6.11
CA GLU A 125 5.47 -24.80 -7.56
C GLU A 125 4.60 -23.61 -8.00
N PHE A 126 3.75 -23.09 -7.12
CA PHE A 126 2.87 -21.96 -7.44
C PHE A 126 3.66 -20.70 -7.83
N LEU A 127 4.93 -20.57 -7.44
CA LEU A 127 5.77 -19.44 -7.86
C LEU A 127 5.92 -19.40 -9.38
N GLY A 128 5.88 -20.56 -10.05
CA GLY A 128 5.89 -20.66 -11.52
C GLY A 128 4.61 -20.14 -12.19
N SER A 129 3.54 -19.91 -11.43
CA SER A 129 2.29 -19.33 -11.95
C SER A 129 2.23 -17.79 -11.86
N LEU A 130 3.24 -17.15 -11.24
CA LEU A 130 3.39 -15.70 -11.24
C LEU A 130 3.89 -15.20 -12.60
N GLY A 131 2.94 -14.96 -13.51
CA GLY A 131 3.22 -14.73 -14.94
C GLY A 131 4.02 -13.48 -15.31
N ASN A 132 4.23 -12.55 -14.38
CA ASN A 132 5.01 -11.32 -14.61
C ASN A 132 6.43 -11.38 -14.02
N LEU A 133 6.81 -12.45 -13.32
CA LEU A 133 8.15 -12.55 -12.74
C LEU A 133 9.22 -12.53 -13.84
N ILE A 134 10.17 -11.62 -13.67
CA ILE A 134 11.35 -11.49 -14.52
C ILE A 134 12.45 -12.36 -13.90
N THR A 135 13.09 -13.17 -14.76
CA THR A 135 14.20 -14.06 -14.40
C THR A 135 15.56 -13.39 -14.62
#